data_AF-A0A378F3V8-F1
#
_entry.id   AF-A0A378F3V8-F1
#
_cell.length_a   1.000
_cell.length_b   1.000
_cell.length_c   1.000
_cell.angle_alpha   90.00
_cell.angle_beta   90.00
_cell.angle_gamma   90.00
#
_symmetry.space_group_name_H-M   'P 1'
#
loop_
_entity.id
_entity.type
_entity.pdbx_description
1 polymer ?
#
loop_
_entity_poly.entity_id
_entity_poly.type
_entity_poly.pdbx_seq_one_letter_code
_entity_poly.pdbx_strand_id
1 'polypeptide(L)'
;MAKAIIFGMAASAIGIFSYVQLGMAPKIMWAGPNAAIGGLLFGFGIVLAGGCETGWMYRAVEGQVHYWWVGLGNVIGSTLLAWCWDDIAAPLATHWQKVNLLNAFGPFGGLLATYLLLLIALLLVIAWERHFFRRQAAVRTVKESA
;
A
#
# COMPACT_ATOMS: atom_id res chain seq x y z
N MET A 1 7.24 4.13 -12.36
CA MET A 1 6.02 4.15 -11.52
C MET A 1 6.35 3.96 -10.03
N ALA A 2 7.00 2.86 -9.61
CA ALA A 2 7.28 2.58 -8.19
C ALA A 2 8.00 3.70 -7.43
N LYS A 3 8.98 4.38 -8.06
CA LYS A 3 9.70 5.53 -7.45
C LYS A 3 8.75 6.66 -7.05
N ALA A 4 7.77 6.99 -7.89
CA ALA A 4 6.80 8.06 -7.63
C ALA A 4 5.90 7.72 -6.42
N ILE A 5 5.51 6.46 -6.27
CA ILE A 5 4.74 5.99 -5.11
C ILE A 5 5.56 6.17 -3.83
N ILE A 6 6.84 5.80 -3.84
CA ILE A 6 7.73 5.96 -2.68
C ILE A 6 7.89 7.43 -2.30
N PHE A 7 8.11 8.32 -3.27
CA PHE A 7 8.17 9.76 -3.00
C PHE A 7 6.85 10.32 -2.49
N GLY A 8 5.71 9.85 -3.01
CA GLY A 8 4.39 10.20 -2.51
C GLY A 8 4.18 9.79 -1.06
N MET A 9 4.51 8.54 -0.71
CA MET A 9 4.45 8.04 0.68
C MET A 9 5.35 8.84 1.62
N ALA A 10 6.57 9.20 1.17
CA ALA A 10 7.48 10.03 1.94
C ALA A 10 6.91 11.43 2.21
N ALA A 11 6.31 12.07 1.21
CA ALA A 11 5.66 13.38 1.37
C ALA A 11 4.44 13.30 2.31
N SER A 12 3.59 12.27 2.17
CA SER A 12 2.44 12.06 3.07
C SER A 12 2.86 11.82 4.52
N ALA A 13 4.00 11.16 4.75
CA ALA A 13 4.54 10.95 6.09
C ALA A 13 4.88 12.27 6.81
N ILE A 14 5.40 13.29 6.08
CA ILE A 14 5.65 14.63 6.63
C ILE A 14 4.34 15.24 7.14
N GLY A 15 3.29 15.19 6.31
CA GLY A 15 1.99 15.76 6.64
C GLY A 15 1.35 15.10 7.86
N ILE A 16 1.40 13.77 7.95
CA ILE A 16 0.87 13.04 9.12
C ILE A 16 1.69 13.39 10.37
N PHE A 17 3.02 13.44 10.26
CA PHE A 17 3.88 13.79 11.39
C PHE A 17 3.62 15.20 11.91
N SER A 18 3.40 16.19 11.04
CA SER A 18 3.06 17.54 11.48
C SER A 18 1.75 17.59 12.28
N TYR A 19 0.74 16.81 11.89
CA TYR A 19 -0.51 16.72 12.63
C TYR A 19 -0.37 16.00 13.98
N VAL A 20 0.47 14.97 14.06
CA VAL A 20 0.75 14.28 15.33
C VAL A 20 1.46 15.22 16.31
N GLN A 21 2.38 16.06 15.84
CA GLN A 21 3.08 17.05 16.69
C GLN A 21 2.15 18.17 17.18
N LEU A 22 1.07 18.46 16.45
CA LEU A 22 0.02 19.39 16.88
C LEU A 22 -0.95 18.79 17.92
N GLY A 23 -0.68 17.56 18.39
CA GLY A 23 -1.44 16.90 19.45
C GLY A 23 -2.59 16.03 18.96
N MET A 24 -2.74 15.80 17.64
CA MET A 24 -3.73 14.83 17.15
C MET A 24 -3.28 13.40 17.45
N ALA A 25 -4.14 12.64 18.15
CA ALA A 25 -3.87 11.26 18.48
C ALA A 25 -3.77 10.39 17.21
N PRO A 26 -2.65 9.68 16.98
CA PRO A 26 -2.51 8.82 15.82
C PRO A 26 -3.44 7.60 15.93
N LYS A 27 -4.27 7.35 14.91
CA LYS A 27 -5.11 6.15 14.85
C LYS A 27 -4.28 4.92 14.50
N ILE A 28 -3.87 4.25 15.57
CA ILE A 28 -3.19 2.96 15.71
C ILE A 28 -3.92 1.73 15.13
N MET A 29 -3.80 1.38 13.85
CA MET A 29 -4.40 0.13 13.36
C MET A 29 -3.54 -1.11 13.71
N TRP A 30 -4.21 -2.23 13.96
CA TRP A 30 -3.57 -3.49 14.34
C TRP A 30 -2.75 -4.06 13.18
N ALA A 31 -1.44 -4.23 13.39
CA ALA A 31 -0.55 -4.87 12.43
C ALA A 31 -0.48 -6.37 12.73
N GLY A 32 -1.45 -7.14 12.22
CA GLY A 32 -1.51 -8.59 12.38
C GLY A 32 -1.64 -9.33 11.03
N PRO A 33 -1.97 -10.62 11.06
CA PRO A 33 -2.24 -11.43 9.85
C PRO A 33 -3.33 -10.83 8.95
N ASN A 34 -4.25 -10.07 9.54
CA ASN A 34 -5.26 -9.28 8.84
C ASN A 34 -4.67 -8.38 7.74
N ALA A 35 -3.54 -7.72 8.00
CA ALA A 35 -2.91 -6.81 7.04
C ALA A 35 -2.28 -7.58 5.87
N ALA A 36 -1.69 -8.75 6.13
CA ALA A 36 -1.12 -9.60 5.10
C ALA A 36 -2.19 -10.23 4.20
N ILE A 37 -3.23 -10.82 4.81
CA ILE A 37 -4.35 -11.43 4.09
C ILE A 37 -5.12 -10.36 3.31
N GLY A 38 -5.45 -9.24 3.95
CA GLY A 38 -6.14 -8.12 3.32
C GLY A 38 -5.33 -7.51 2.19
N GLY A 39 -4.03 -7.29 2.38
CA GLY A 39 -3.14 -6.77 1.34
C GLY A 39 -3.04 -7.69 0.12
N LEU A 40 -3.00 -9.01 0.34
CA LEU A 40 -2.98 -10.00 -0.74
C LEU A 40 -4.31 -10.01 -1.52
N LEU A 41 -5.44 -10.11 -0.81
CA LEU A 41 -6.76 -10.09 -1.44
C LEU A 41 -7.02 -8.78 -2.19
N PHE A 42 -6.62 -7.65 -1.61
CA PHE A 42 -6.69 -6.35 -2.26
C PHE A 42 -5.83 -6.31 -3.53
N GLY A 43 -4.59 -6.81 -3.46
CA GLY A 43 -3.69 -6.89 -4.61
C GLY A 43 -4.24 -7.72 -5.78
N PHE A 44 -4.84 -8.88 -5.49
CA PHE A 44 -5.52 -9.67 -6.52
C PHE A 44 -6.77 -8.96 -7.06
N GLY A 45 -7.56 -8.37 -6.17
CA GLY A 45 -8.78 -7.64 -6.52
C GLY A 45 -8.54 -6.49 -7.50
N ILE A 46 -7.52 -5.65 -7.26
CA ILE A 46 -7.22 -4.51 -8.13
C ILE A 46 -6.76 -4.94 -9.54
N VAL A 47 -6.11 -6.10 -9.67
CA VAL A 47 -5.67 -6.63 -10.97
C VAL A 47 -6.87 -7.16 -11.75
N LEU A 48 -7.78 -7.88 -11.09
CA LEU A 48 -9.00 -8.39 -11.71
C LEU A 48 -9.98 -7.27 -12.10
N ALA A 49 -10.13 -6.26 -11.25
CA ALA A 49 -11.02 -5.14 -11.48
C ALA A 49 -10.44 -4.07 -12.45
N GLY A 50 -9.15 -4.14 -12.77
CA GLY A 50 -8.50 -3.19 -13.68
C GLY A 50 -8.29 -1.77 -13.11
N GLY A 51 -8.44 -1.60 -11.79
CA GLY A 51 -8.27 -0.32 -11.10
C GLY A 51 -8.18 -0.46 -9.58
N CYS A 52 -7.40 0.42 -8.95
CA CYS A 52 -7.41 0.61 -7.49
C CYS A 52 -8.53 1.58 -7.08
N GLU A 53 -8.70 1.78 -5.77
CA GLU A 53 -9.76 2.65 -5.21
C GLU A 53 -9.77 4.06 -5.84
N THR A 54 -8.63 4.73 -5.93
CA THR A 54 -8.53 6.03 -6.63
C THR A 54 -8.63 5.89 -8.15
N GLY A 55 -8.20 4.75 -8.70
CA GLY A 55 -8.17 4.47 -10.14
C GLY A 55 -9.56 4.30 -10.76
N TRP A 56 -10.49 3.60 -10.08
CA TRP A 56 -11.86 3.50 -10.58
C TRP A 56 -12.59 4.84 -10.43
N MET A 57 -12.32 5.60 -9.36
CA MET A 57 -13.00 6.87 -9.11
C MET A 57 -12.72 7.89 -10.22
N TYR A 58 -11.46 8.08 -10.61
CA TYR A 58 -11.11 9.00 -11.69
C TYR A 58 -11.61 8.49 -13.06
N ARG A 59 -11.44 7.20 -13.37
CA ARG A 59 -11.87 6.62 -14.67
C ARG A 59 -13.38 6.55 -14.85
N ALA A 60 -14.14 6.42 -13.76
CA ALA A 60 -15.60 6.51 -13.80
C ALA A 60 -16.05 7.92 -14.25
N VAL A 61 -15.33 8.96 -13.82
CA VAL A 61 -15.60 10.36 -14.20
C VAL A 61 -15.08 10.69 -15.61
N GLU A 62 -14.08 9.97 -16.12
CA GLU A 62 -13.67 10.03 -17.53
C GLU A 62 -14.70 9.43 -18.52
N GLY A 63 -15.84 8.91 -18.03
CA GLY A 63 -16.93 8.37 -18.85
C GLY A 63 -16.83 6.88 -19.14
N GLN A 64 -15.92 6.15 -18.49
CA GLN A 64 -15.79 4.71 -18.67
C GLN A 64 -16.79 3.97 -17.77
N VAL A 65 -17.92 3.53 -18.34
CA VAL A 65 -19.04 2.88 -17.63
C VAL A 65 -18.61 1.60 -16.88
N HIS A 66 -17.59 0.89 -17.35
CA HIS A 66 -17.06 -0.28 -16.65
C HIS A 66 -16.64 0.05 -15.20
N TYR A 67 -16.05 1.22 -14.96
CA TYR A 67 -15.57 1.61 -13.63
C TYR A 67 -16.69 2.02 -12.67
N TRP A 68 -17.91 2.24 -13.17
CA TRP A 68 -19.09 2.43 -12.33
C TRP A 68 -19.47 1.12 -11.64
N TRP A 69 -19.40 0.00 -12.37
CA TRP A 69 -19.61 -1.33 -11.80
C TRP A 69 -18.50 -1.72 -10.83
N VAL A 70 -17.24 -1.38 -11.14
CA VAL A 70 -16.12 -1.57 -10.22
C VAL A 70 -16.34 -0.77 -8.92
N GLY A 71 -16.76 0.50 -9.04
CA GLY A 71 -17.09 1.35 -7.92
C GLY A 71 -18.21 0.81 -7.05
N LEU A 72 -19.30 0.37 -7.67
CA LEU A 72 -20.42 -0.26 -6.96
C LEU A 72 -19.97 -1.52 -6.21
N GLY A 73 -19.19 -2.39 -6.87
CA GLY A 73 -18.61 -3.58 -6.23
C GLY A 73 -17.71 -3.25 -5.04
N ASN A 74 -16.90 -2.19 -5.15
CA ASN A 74 -16.05 -1.70 -4.06
C ASN A 74 -16.87 -1.18 -2.86
N VAL A 75 -17.95 -0.41 -3.12
CA VAL A 75 -18.84 0.10 -2.06
C VAL A 75 -19.58 -1.05 -1.38
N ILE A 76 -20.15 -1.98 -2.14
CA ILE A 76 -20.84 -3.15 -1.58
C ILE A 76 -19.86 -4.03 -0.79
N GLY A 77 -18.69 -4.34 -1.37
CA GLY A 77 -17.67 -5.17 -0.73
C GLY A 77 -17.14 -4.57 0.57
N SER A 78 -16.84 -3.28 0.59
CA SER A 78 -16.39 -2.59 1.81
C SER A 78 -17.48 -2.50 2.88
N THR A 79 -18.74 -2.32 2.48
CA THR A 79 -19.89 -2.31 3.41
C THR A 79 -20.14 -3.68 4.02
N LEU A 80 -20.09 -4.74 3.21
CA LEU A 80 -20.22 -6.13 3.70
C LEU A 80 -19.07 -6.49 4.63
N LEU A 81 -17.84 -6.11 4.28
CA LEU A 81 -16.69 -6.34 5.14
C LEU A 81 -16.85 -5.61 6.47
N ALA A 82 -17.33 -4.36 6.46
CA ALA A 82 -17.60 -3.60 7.68
C ALA A 82 -18.69 -4.26 8.55
N TRP A 83 -19.71 -4.83 7.93
CA TRP A 83 -20.77 -5.55 8.63
C TRP A 83 -20.29 -6.86 9.25
N CYS A 84 -19.49 -7.65 8.53
CA CYS A 84 -18.89 -8.90 9.04
C CYS A 84 -17.63 -8.67 9.89
N TRP A 85 -17.19 -7.41 10.08
CA TRP A 85 -15.92 -7.11 10.71
C TRP A 85 -15.88 -7.55 12.17
N ASP A 86 -16.99 -7.43 12.90
CA ASP A 86 -17.04 -7.78 14.33
C ASP A 86 -16.75 -9.27 14.57
N ASP A 87 -17.22 -10.14 13.67
CA ASP A 87 -16.99 -11.59 13.75
C ASP A 87 -15.58 -12.00 13.27
N ILE A 88 -15.04 -11.28 12.29
CA ILE A 88 -13.72 -11.58 11.68
C ILE A 88 -12.58 -10.97 12.50
N ALA A 89 -12.81 -9.82 13.16
CA ALA A 89 -11.79 -9.10 13.90
C ALA A 89 -11.33 -9.83 15.16
N ALA A 90 -12.22 -10.56 15.83
CA ALA A 90 -11.90 -11.36 17.01
C ALA A 90 -10.76 -12.36 16.75
N PRO A 91 -10.82 -13.25 15.73
CA PRO A 91 -9.73 -14.20 15.44
C PRO A 91 -8.54 -13.58 14.67
N LEU A 92 -8.74 -12.54 13.84
CA LEU A 92 -7.67 -12.04 12.96
C LEU A 92 -6.91 -10.79 13.46
N ALA A 93 -7.49 -9.99 14.35
CA ALA A 93 -6.94 -8.66 14.70
C ALA A 93 -6.71 -8.45 16.21
N THR A 94 -7.57 -8.97 17.10
CA THR A 94 -7.53 -8.57 18.52
C THR A 94 -6.40 -9.17 19.36
N HIS A 95 -5.79 -10.29 18.94
CA HIS A 95 -4.65 -10.93 19.63
C HIS A 95 -3.29 -10.26 19.34
N TRP A 96 -3.14 -9.54 18.22
CA TRP A 96 -1.85 -8.99 17.82
C TRP A 96 -1.59 -7.63 18.45
N GLN A 97 -0.33 -7.31 18.78
CA GLN A 97 -0.01 -6.00 19.36
C GLN A 97 -0.17 -4.87 18.34
N LYS A 98 -0.70 -3.72 18.77
CA LYS A 98 -0.61 -2.47 18.00
C LYS A 98 0.85 -2.03 17.96
N VAL A 99 1.56 -2.41 16.90
CA VAL A 99 2.94 -1.99 16.69
C VAL A 99 2.96 -0.50 16.37
N ASN A 100 3.34 0.32 17.36
CA ASN A 100 3.43 1.76 17.23
C ASN A 100 4.90 2.19 17.34
N LEU A 101 5.52 2.50 16.19
CA LEU A 101 6.90 2.96 16.13
C LEU A 101 7.11 4.30 16.88
N LEU A 102 6.06 5.12 17.06
CA LEU A 102 6.17 6.37 17.82
C LEU A 102 6.22 6.14 19.34
N ASN A 103 5.59 5.08 19.86
CA ASN A 103 5.68 4.72 21.28
C ASN A 103 6.93 3.89 21.60
N ALA A 104 7.44 3.11 20.65
CA ALA A 104 8.62 2.26 20.85
C ALA A 104 9.95 3.02 20.71
N PHE A 105 10.02 4.04 19.84
CA PHE A 105 11.27 4.77 19.52
C PHE A 105 11.15 6.30 19.70
N GLY A 106 10.00 6.81 20.16
CA GLY A 106 9.72 8.25 20.27
C GLY A 106 9.33 8.91 18.93
N PRO A 107 8.79 10.13 18.93
CA PRO A 107 8.27 10.79 17.72
C PRO A 107 9.33 10.91 16.60
N PHE A 108 10.54 11.32 16.97
CA PHE A 108 11.64 11.48 16.03
C PHE A 108 12.24 10.13 15.59
N GLY A 109 12.29 9.13 16.47
CA GLY A 109 12.78 7.79 16.15
C GLY A 109 11.83 7.02 15.22
N GLY A 110 10.52 7.13 15.44
CA GLY A 110 9.51 6.56 14.56
C GLY A 110 9.57 7.15 13.14
N LEU A 111 9.71 8.48 13.03
CA LEU A 111 9.87 9.16 11.75
C LEU A 111 11.15 8.71 11.02
N LEU A 112 12.28 8.65 11.73
CA LEU A 112 13.57 8.21 11.16
C LEU A 112 13.48 6.77 10.64
N ALA A 113 12.87 5.87 11.41
CA ALA A 113 12.68 4.48 11.02
C ALA A 113 11.81 4.35 9.76
N THR A 114 10.73 5.13 9.65
CA THR A 114 9.89 5.17 8.44
C THR A 114 10.69 5.61 7.22
N TYR A 115 11.50 6.68 7.33
CA TYR A 115 12.34 7.13 6.21
C TYR A 115 13.43 6.12 5.84
N LEU A 116 14.06 5.47 6.83
CA LEU A 116 15.03 4.42 6.57
C LEU A 116 14.43 3.25 5.81
N LEU A 117 13.24 2.78 6.22
CA LEU A 117 12.54 1.69 5.54
C LEU A 117 12.14 2.07 4.11
N LEU A 118 11.65 3.30 3.89
CA LEU A 118 11.34 3.80 2.55
C LEU A 118 12.60 3.92 1.68
N LEU A 119 13.73 4.32 2.25
CA LEU A 119 15.01 4.40 1.55
C LEU A 119 15.53 3.01 1.17
N ILE A 120 15.46 2.04 2.09
CA ILE A 120 15.80 0.63 1.80
C ILE A 120 14.90 0.09 0.69
N ALA A 121 13.59 0.33 0.76
CA ALA A 121 12.65 -0.07 -0.28
C ALA A 121 12.99 0.56 -1.64
N LEU A 122 13.34 1.85 -1.67
CA LEU A 122 13.76 2.54 -2.90
C LEU A 122 15.04 1.92 -3.48
N LEU A 123 16.03 1.63 -2.65
CA LEU A 123 17.28 1.01 -3.08
C LEU A 123 17.04 -0.39 -3.64
N LEU A 124 16.19 -1.20 -2.99
CA LEU A 124 15.80 -2.53 -3.47
C LEU A 124 15.08 -2.45 -4.82
N VAL A 125 14.14 -1.51 -4.98
CA VAL A 125 13.45 -1.28 -6.27
C VAL A 125 14.44 -0.90 -7.36
N ILE A 126 15.39 0.01 -7.08
CA ILE A 126 16.42 0.40 -8.05
C ILE A 126 17.34 -0.77 -8.39
N ALA A 127 17.77 -1.56 -7.40
CA ALA A 127 18.58 -2.76 -7.62
C ALA A 127 17.85 -3.78 -8.50
N TRP A 128 16.57 -4.01 -8.22
CA TRP A 128 15.72 -4.92 -8.98
C TRP A 128 15.52 -4.43 -10.42
N GLU A 129 15.18 -3.15 -10.62
CA GLU A 129 15.08 -2.54 -11.95
C GLU A 129 16.39 -2.75 -12.72
N ARG A 130 17.54 -2.40 -12.11
CA ARG A 130 18.86 -2.54 -12.75
C ARG A 130 19.22 -3.99 -13.07
N HIS A 131 18.78 -4.95 -12.26
CA HIS A 131 19.01 -6.37 -12.51
C HIS A 131 18.10 -6.91 -13.61
N PHE A 132 16.82 -6.55 -13.59
CA PHE A 132 15.84 -6.97 -14.58
C PHE A 132 16.15 -6.41 -15.98
N PHE A 133 16.45 -5.12 -16.09
CA PHE A 133 16.82 -4.51 -17.38
C PHE A 133 18.16 -5.03 -17.92
N ARG A 134 19.14 -5.32 -17.06
CA ARG A 134 20.38 -5.99 -17.49
C ARG A 134 20.14 -7.40 -18.03
N ARG A 135 19.26 -8.17 -17.38
CA ARG A 135 18.87 -9.50 -17.88
C ARG A 135 18.13 -9.40 -19.22
N GLN A 136 17.19 -8.46 -19.38
CA GLN A 136 16.49 -8.29 -20.65
C GLN A 136 17.43 -7.87 -21.79
N ALA A 137 18.39 -6.97 -21.54
CA ALA A 137 19.39 -6.59 -22.53
C ALA A 137 20.24 -7.80 -22.96
N ALA A 138 20.71 -8.61 -22.01
CA ALA A 138 21.49 -9.82 -22.30
C ALA A 138 20.70 -10.86 -23.12
N VAL A 139 19.43 -11.10 -22.78
CA VAL A 139 18.55 -12.02 -23.54
C VAL A 139 18.31 -11.52 -24.97
N ARG A 140 18.18 -10.20 -25.16
CA ARG A 140 17.97 -9.61 -26.49
C ARG A 140 19.19 -9.80 -27.40
N THR A 141 20.40 -9.55 -26.89
CA THR A 141 21.65 -9.80 -27.64
C THR A 141 21.84 -11.25 -28.05
N VAL A 142 21.43 -12.21 -27.22
CA VAL A 142 21.51 -13.65 -27.58
C VAL A 142 20.54 -13.98 -28.71
N LYS A 143 19.37 -13.36 -28.76
CA LYS A 143 18.34 -13.60 -29.79
C LYS A 143 18.66 -12.94 -31.14
N GLU A 144 19.47 -11.88 -31.16
CA GLU A 144 19.95 -11.24 -32.39
C GLU A 144 21.22 -11.90 -32.96
N SER A 145 21.89 -12.74 -32.18
CA SER A 145 23.11 -13.47 -32.58
C SER A 145 22.85 -14.93 -32.96
N ALA A 146 21.60 -15.40 -32.89
CA ALA A 146 21.13 -16.75 -33.23
C ALA A 146 20.20 -16.69 -34.43
#